data_AF-A0A660WJJ2-F1
#
_entry.id   AF-A0A660WJJ2-F1
#
_cell.length_a   1.000
_cell.length_b   1.000
_cell.length_c   1.000
_cell.angle_alpha   90.00
_cell.angle_beta   90.00
_cell.angle_gamma   90.00
#
_symmetry.space_group_name_H-M   'P 1'
#
loop_
_entity.id
_entity.type
_entity.pdbx_description
1 polymer ?
#
loop_
_entity_poly.entity_id
_entity_poly.type
_entity_poly.pdbx_seq_one_letter_code
_entity_poly.pdbx_strand_id
1 'polypeptide(L)'
;MKTFYIDILGKKYKYRIETSLTQQEIDNISQQIKESVDNLQKKYPAKDKIEILLLYIIELWEKFKNYENKFFSQKTSLEIARKRIERIISQVENEIKRLTKLK
;
A
#
# COMPACT_ATOMS: atom_id res chain seq x y z
N MET A 1 -22.03 4.23 6.36
CA MET A 1 -22.16 4.49 4.90
C MET A 1 -22.11 5.99 4.59
N LYS A 2 -21.13 6.41 3.79
CA LYS A 2 -21.02 7.78 3.27
C LYS A 2 -21.41 7.78 1.78
N THR A 3 -21.89 8.91 1.27
CA THR A 3 -22.19 9.08 -0.15
C THR A 3 -21.11 9.96 -0.77
N PHE A 4 -20.55 9.50 -1.89
CA PHE A 4 -19.51 10.19 -2.63
C PHE A 4 -19.94 10.40 -4.08
N TYR A 5 -19.45 11.49 -4.65
CA TYR A 5 -19.56 11.78 -6.07
C TYR A 5 -18.18 11.57 -6.69
N ILE A 6 -18.11 10.74 -7.70
CA ILE A 6 -16.86 10.40 -8.38
C ILE A 6 -17.04 10.70 -9.87
N ASP A 7 -16.10 11.45 -10.46
CA ASP A 7 -16.07 11.70 -11.90
C ASP A 7 -14.99 10.81 -12.54
N ILE A 8 -15.43 9.86 -13.38
CA ILE A 8 -14.53 8.97 -14.14
C ILE A 8 -14.92 9.07 -15.61
N LEU A 9 -13.96 9.44 -16.45
CA LEU A 9 -14.10 9.51 -17.91
C LEU A 9 -15.27 10.39 -18.39
N GLY A 10 -15.52 11.50 -17.67
CA GLY A 10 -16.58 12.46 -18.00
C GLY A 10 -17.97 11.98 -17.59
N LYS A 11 -18.05 10.92 -16.78
CA LYS A 11 -19.30 10.46 -16.16
C LYS A 11 -19.20 10.68 -14.65
N LYS A 12 -20.19 11.40 -14.13
CA LYS A 12 -20.39 11.57 -12.69
C LYS A 12 -21.21 10.41 -12.15
N TYR A 13 -20.65 9.72 -11.18
CA TYR A 13 -21.28 8.62 -10.49
C TYR A 13 -21.53 9.00 -9.04
N LYS A 14 -22.70 8.60 -8.52
CA LYS A 14 -23.05 8.72 -7.12
C LYS A 14 -22.93 7.34 -6.48
N TYR A 15 -21.94 7.15 -5.63
CA TYR A 15 -21.73 5.89 -4.92
C TYR A 15 -22.00 6.05 -3.43
N ARG A 16 -22.55 4.99 -2.83
CA ARG A 16 -22.70 4.89 -1.39
C ARG A 16 -21.78 3.78 -0.92
N ILE A 17 -20.71 4.16 -0.23
CA ILE A 17 -19.60 3.26 0.10
C ILE A 17 -19.38 3.33 1.61
N GLU A 18 -19.07 2.18 2.20
CA GLU A 18 -18.56 2.09 3.54
C GLU A 18 -17.04 2.21 3.50
N THR A 19 -16.53 3.35 3.92
CA THR A 19 -15.10 3.67 3.90
C THR A 19 -14.75 4.65 5.01
N SER A 20 -13.54 4.53 5.54
CA SER A 20 -12.95 5.48 6.48
C SER A 20 -12.51 6.77 5.81
N LEU A 21 -12.35 6.77 4.48
CA LEU A 21 -11.85 7.90 3.70
C LEU A 21 -12.75 9.14 3.85
N THR A 22 -12.10 10.30 3.82
CA THR A 22 -12.69 11.63 3.73
C THR A 22 -13.09 11.94 2.28
N GLN A 23 -13.96 12.93 2.08
CA GLN A 23 -14.32 13.37 0.73
C GLN A 23 -13.10 13.87 -0.05
N GLN A 24 -12.19 14.61 0.61
CA GLN A 24 -10.96 15.12 -0.01
C GLN A 24 -10.04 13.99 -0.48
N GLU A 25 -9.90 12.90 0.28
CA GLU A 25 -9.13 11.73 -0.17
C GLU A 25 -9.78 11.06 -1.39
N ILE A 26 -11.11 10.97 -1.43
CA ILE A 26 -11.84 10.44 -2.59
C ILE A 26 -11.70 11.34 -3.83
N ASP A 27 -11.72 12.66 -3.65
CA ASP A 27 -11.51 13.62 -4.74
C ASP A 27 -10.09 13.49 -5.30
N ASN A 28 -9.09 13.37 -4.43
CA ASN A 28 -7.69 13.12 -4.81
C ASN A 28 -7.55 11.80 -5.58
N ILE A 29 -8.19 10.72 -5.12
CA ILE A 29 -8.21 9.42 -5.82
C ILE A 29 -8.85 9.58 -7.21
N SER A 30 -9.98 10.29 -7.30
CA SER A 30 -10.68 10.53 -8.57
C SER A 30 -9.80 11.29 -9.57
N GLN A 31 -9.06 12.29 -9.10
CA GLN A 31 -8.10 13.02 -9.91
C GLN A 31 -6.95 12.11 -10.40
N GLN A 32 -6.37 11.30 -9.52
CA GLN A 32 -5.29 10.37 -9.89
C GLN A 32 -5.75 9.31 -10.89
N ILE A 33 -6.98 8.79 -10.76
CA ILE A 33 -7.59 7.88 -11.74
C ILE A 33 -7.67 8.58 -13.10
N LYS A 34 -8.20 9.81 -13.13
CA LYS A 34 -8.35 10.57 -14.36
C LYS A 34 -7.01 10.80 -15.07
N GLU A 35 -6.02 11.29 -14.34
CA GLU A 35 -4.67 11.53 -14.90
C GLU A 35 -4.02 10.24 -15.42
N SER A 36 -4.14 9.14 -14.68
CA SER A 36 -3.57 7.85 -15.08
C SER A 36 -4.25 7.31 -16.33
N VAL A 37 -5.58 7.40 -16.40
CA VAL A 37 -6.32 6.94 -17.58
C VAL A 37 -6.05 7.82 -18.79
N ASP A 38 -6.00 9.14 -18.63
CA ASP A 38 -5.67 10.08 -19.72
C ASP A 38 -4.27 9.79 -20.29
N ASN A 39 -3.31 9.44 -19.42
CA ASN A 39 -1.96 9.03 -19.83
C ASN A 39 -1.96 7.69 -20.58
N LEU A 40 -2.74 6.71 -20.11
CA LEU A 40 -2.89 5.43 -20.80
C LEU A 40 -3.54 5.60 -22.17
N GLN A 41 -4.55 6.45 -22.31
CA GLN A 41 -5.18 6.75 -23.60
C GLN A 41 -4.18 7.36 -24.60
N LYS A 42 -3.33 8.28 -24.14
CA LYS A 42 -2.25 8.86 -24.98
C LYS A 42 -1.22 7.80 -25.38
N LYS A 43 -0.88 6.88 -24.47
CA LYS A 43 0.09 5.81 -24.72
C LYS A 43 -0.46 4.71 -25.64
N TYR A 44 -1.76 4.45 -25.57
CA TYR A 44 -2.45 3.39 -26.32
C TYR A 44 -3.67 3.95 -27.08
N PRO A 45 -3.48 4.82 -28.09
CA PRO A 45 -4.58 5.54 -28.73
C PRO A 45 -5.55 4.67 -29.51
N ALA A 46 -5.14 3.46 -29.90
CA ALA A 46 -5.98 2.49 -30.61
C ALA A 46 -6.87 1.64 -29.69
N LYS A 47 -6.76 1.80 -28.36
CA LYS A 47 -7.51 1.03 -27.37
C LYS A 47 -8.82 1.72 -26.99
N ASP A 48 -9.86 0.93 -26.79
CA ASP A 48 -11.14 1.47 -26.32
C ASP A 48 -11.11 1.79 -24.81
N LYS A 49 -12.17 2.44 -24.31
CA LYS A 49 -12.25 2.85 -22.90
C LYS A 49 -12.20 1.66 -21.93
N ILE A 50 -12.74 0.50 -22.30
CA ILE A 50 -12.75 -0.69 -21.45
C ILE A 50 -11.34 -1.27 -21.39
N GLU A 51 -10.66 -1.41 -22.53
CA GLU A 51 -9.28 -1.88 -22.59
C GLU A 51 -8.34 -0.97 -21.78
N ILE A 52 -8.52 0.35 -21.87
CA ILE A 52 -7.75 1.30 -21.08
C ILE A 52 -8.01 1.14 -19.57
N LEU A 53 -9.27 0.95 -19.16
CA LEU A 53 -9.60 0.70 -17.75
C LEU A 53 -9.01 -0.63 -17.26
N LEU A 54 -8.99 -1.67 -18.11
CA LEU A 54 -8.33 -2.94 -17.79
C LEU A 54 -6.82 -2.75 -17.59
N LEU A 55 -6.15 -2.00 -18.46
CA LEU A 55 -4.73 -1.65 -18.29
C LEU A 55 -4.49 -0.89 -16.98
N TYR A 56 -5.36 0.07 -16.64
CA TYR A 56 -5.26 0.80 -15.38
C TYR A 56 -5.40 -0.13 -14.16
N ILE A 57 -6.35 -1.07 -14.18
CA ILE A 57 -6.53 -2.06 -13.11
C ILE A 57 -5.30 -2.96 -12.98
N ILE A 58 -4.71 -3.38 -14.10
CA ILE A 58 -3.47 -4.19 -14.10
C ILE A 58 -2.32 -3.39 -13.46
N GLU A 59 -2.11 -2.12 -13.84
CA GLU A 59 -1.08 -1.27 -13.25
C GLU A 59 -1.30 -1.06 -11.73
N LEU A 60 -2.55 -0.91 -11.29
CA LEU A 60 -2.88 -0.83 -9.86
C LEU A 60 -2.56 -2.14 -9.13
N TRP A 61 -2.85 -3.29 -9.74
CA TRP A 61 -2.56 -4.60 -9.16
C TRP A 61 -1.05 -4.84 -9.02
N GLU A 62 -0.26 -4.47 -10.03
CA GLU A 62 1.20 -4.54 -9.95
C GLU A 62 1.77 -3.64 -8.86
N LYS A 63 1.28 -2.39 -8.76
CA LYS A 63 1.66 -1.47 -7.67
C LYS A 63 1.33 -2.08 -6.31
N PHE A 64 0.13 -2.63 -6.16
CA PHE A 64 -0.30 -3.29 -4.92
C PHE A 64 0.60 -4.47 -4.56
N LYS A 65 0.90 -5.35 -5.52
CA LYS A 65 1.82 -6.49 -5.31
C LYS A 65 3.22 -6.05 -4.92
N ASN A 66 3.72 -4.96 -5.51
CA ASN A 66 5.01 -4.40 -5.13
C ASN A 66 5.01 -3.85 -3.70
N TYR A 67 3.92 -3.20 -3.26
CA TYR A 67 3.77 -2.78 -1.87
C TYR A 67 3.68 -3.96 -0.91
N GLU A 68 2.90 -4.99 -1.26
CA GLU A 68 2.77 -6.22 -0.48
C GLU A 68 4.14 -6.89 -0.27
N ASN A 69 4.92 -7.05 -1.34
CA ASN A 69 6.26 -7.62 -1.27
C ASN A 69 7.22 -6.80 -0.39
N LYS A 70 7.19 -5.47 -0.52
CA LYS A 70 8.00 -4.56 0.31
C LYS A 70 7.60 -4.62 1.78
N PHE A 71 6.31 -4.74 2.07
CA PHE A 71 5.82 -4.87 3.44
C PHE A 71 6.28 -6.19 4.07
N PHE A 72 6.18 -7.31 3.33
CA PHE A 72 6.65 -8.61 3.82
C PHE A 72 8.16 -8.63 4.06
N SER A 73 8.96 -8.08 3.14
CA SER A 73 10.42 -8.04 3.32
C SER A 73 10.85 -7.21 4.53
N GLN A 74 10.16 -6.09 4.79
CA GLN A 74 10.38 -5.29 6.01
C GLN A 74 9.98 -6.07 7.27
N LYS A 75 8.83 -6.75 7.26
CA LYS A 75 8.37 -7.58 8.39
C LYS A 75 9.37 -8.68 8.72
N THR A 76 9.89 -9.38 7.71
CA THR A 76 10.94 -10.39 7.90
C THR A 76 12.22 -9.77 8.47
N SER A 77 12.63 -8.61 7.97
CA SER A 77 13.82 -7.91 8.47
C SER A 77 13.68 -7.49 9.93
N LEU A 78 12.50 -7.00 10.33
CA LEU A 78 12.19 -6.66 11.72
C LEU A 78 12.19 -7.89 12.63
N GLU A 79 11.68 -9.03 12.16
CA GLU A 79 11.71 -10.27 12.93
C GLU A 79 13.14 -10.78 13.15
N ILE A 80 14.00 -10.67 12.14
CA ILE A 80 15.42 -11.00 12.25
C ILE A 80 16.10 -10.07 13.27
N ALA A 81 15.84 -8.76 13.22
CA ALA A 81 16.38 -7.80 14.16
C ALA A 81 15.93 -8.11 15.60
N ARG A 82 14.64 -8.40 15.80
CA ARG A 82 14.08 -8.81 17.10
C ARG A 82 14.79 -10.03 17.67
N LYS A 83 14.94 -11.11 16.88
CA LYS A 83 15.65 -12.34 17.31
C LYS A 83 17.13 -12.11 17.64
N ARG A 84 17.76 -11.08 17.07
CA ARG A 84 19.14 -10.70 17.43
C ARG A 84 19.17 -9.96 18.76
N ILE A 85 18.26 -9.02 18.98
CA ILE A 85 18.12 -8.29 20.25
C ILE A 85 17.85 -9.27 21.40
N GLU A 86 16.92 -10.20 21.22
CA GLU A 86 16.59 -11.22 22.24
C GLU A 86 17.83 -12.05 22.62
N ARG A 87 18.65 -12.46 21.64
CA ARG A 87 19.92 -13.17 21.90
C ARG A 87 20.92 -12.33 22.67
N ILE A 88 21.08 -11.05 22.30
CA ILE A 88 22.00 -10.14 23.00
C ILE A 88 21.55 -9.95 24.45
N ILE A 89 20.25 -9.75 24.69
CA ILE A 89 19.69 -9.64 26.05
C ILE A 89 20.04 -10.88 26.86
N SER A 90 19.77 -12.08 26.34
CA SER A 90 20.11 -13.33 27.04
C SER A 90 21.61 -13.47 27.33
N GLN A 91 22.49 -13.02 26.42
CA GLN A 91 23.93 -13.02 26.66
C GLN A 91 24.33 -12.07 27.80
N VAL A 92 23.80 -10.85 27.80
CA VAL A 92 24.05 -9.85 28.84
C VAL A 92 23.55 -10.34 30.20
N GLU A 93 22.33 -10.89 30.26
CA GLU A 93 21.77 -11.45 31.49
C GLU A 93 22.62 -12.59 32.07
N ASN A 94 23.12 -13.48 31.22
CA ASN A 94 23.99 -14.57 31.64
C ASN A 94 25.34 -14.06 32.16
N GLU A 95 25.90 -13.04 31.52
CA GLU A 95 27.17 -12.45 31.95
C GLU A 95 27.01 -11.70 33.29
N ILE A 96 25.92 -10.94 33.47
CA ILE A 96 25.59 -10.32 34.75
C ILE A 96 25.50 -11.38 35.86
N LYS A 97 24.81 -12.50 35.60
CA LYS A 97 24.70 -13.62 36.56
C LYS A 97 26.05 -14.25 36.89
N ARG A 98 26.96 -14.36 35.93
CA ARG A 98 28.33 -14.86 36.17
C ARG A 98 29.11 -13.90 37.06
N LEU A 99 29.11 -12.61 36.73
CA LEU A 99 29.85 -11.59 37.46
C LEU A 99 29.31 -11.37 38.89
N THR A 100 28.01 -11.54 39.11
CA THR A 100 27.41 -11.46 40.45
C THR A 100 27.64 -12.71 41.30
N LYS A 101 27.85 -13.88 40.71
CA LYS A 101 28.25 -15.10 41.44
C LYS A 101 29.73 -15.17 41.80
N LEU A 102 30.56 -14.34 41.17
CA LEU A 102 32.00 -14.21 41.44
C LEU A 102 32.32 -13.15 42.51
N LYS A 103 31.30 -12.44 43.03
CA LYS A 103 31.38 -11.56 44.20
C LYS A 103 30.83 -12.28 45.42
#